data_AF-A0A843F6H1-F1
#
_entry.id   AF-A0A843F6H1-F1
#
_cell.length_a   1.000
_cell.length_b   1.000
_cell.length_c   1.000
_cell.angle_alpha   90.00
_cell.angle_beta   90.00
_cell.angle_gamma   90.00
#
_symmetry.space_group_name_H-M   'P 1'
#
loop_
_entity.id
_entity.type
_entity.pdbx_description
1 polymer ?
#
loop_
_entity_poly.entity_id
_entity_poly.type
_entity_poly.pdbx_seq_one_letter_code
_entity_poly.pdbx_strand_id
1 'polypeptide(L)'
;MIFCPECGEENPDGSKFCRKCGVNLVYEEPKKEQTTAKKVTVETDQGPVHRTTVNTNSSTTSSNNNDNSKLWGCCICLIFIFIIFAIFGH
;
A
#
# COMPACT_ATOMS: atom_id res chain seq x y z
N MET A 1 9.41 8.52 17.65
CA MET A 1 8.28 8.21 16.74
C MET A 1 8.48 9.02 15.47
N ILE A 2 8.07 8.52 14.30
CA ILE A 2 8.25 9.18 13.00
C ILE A 2 6.90 9.43 12.33
N PHE A 3 6.70 10.64 11.81
CA PHE A 3 5.50 10.98 11.04
C PHE A 3 5.73 10.71 9.56
N CYS A 4 4.72 10.13 8.92
CA CYS A 4 4.75 9.88 7.48
C CYS A 4 4.71 11.22 6.71
N PRO A 5 5.67 11.49 5.81
CA PRO A 5 5.69 12.73 5.03
C PRO A 5 4.53 12.82 4.01
N GLU A 6 4.00 11.67 3.57
CA GLU A 6 2.95 11.62 2.55
C GLU A 6 1.54 11.75 3.15
N CYS A 7 1.29 11.20 4.34
CA CYS A 7 -0.06 11.11 4.90
C CYS A 7 -0.21 11.60 6.34
N GLY A 8 0.90 11.99 7.00
CA GLY A 8 0.90 12.51 8.37
C GLY A 8 0.66 11.46 9.46
N GLU A 9 0.62 10.17 9.13
CA GLU A 9 0.42 9.12 10.13
C GLU A 9 1.63 8.99 11.06
N GLU A 10 1.37 8.86 12.36
CA GLU A 10 2.39 8.55 13.36
C GLU A 10 2.79 7.07 13.27
N ASN A 11 4.08 6.81 13.11
CA ASN A 11 4.63 5.46 13.02
C ASN A 11 5.72 5.25 14.10
N PRO A 12 5.87 4.02 14.64
CA PRO A 12 6.96 3.69 15.55
C PRO A 12 8.34 3.90 14.92
N ASP A 13 9.35 4.25 15.73
CA ASP A 13 10.74 4.31 15.29
C ASP A 13 11.21 2.95 14.77
N GLY A 14 11.91 2.93 13.63
CA GLY A 14 12.34 1.70 12.97
C GLY A 14 11.29 1.07 12.04
N SER A 15 10.11 1.67 11.89
CA SER A 15 9.15 1.27 10.86
C SER A 15 9.76 1.47 9.47
N LYS A 16 9.88 0.40 8.69
CA LYS A 16 10.39 0.50 7.30
C LYS A 16 9.36 1.13 6.36
N PHE A 17 8.07 0.92 6.64
CA PHE A 17 6.98 1.43 5.83
C PHE A 17 5.88 2.04 6.71
N CYS A 18 5.17 3.02 6.19
CA CYS A 18 4.02 3.62 6.85
C CYS A 18 2.87 2.61 6.93
N ARG A 19 2.30 2.43 8.13
CA ARG A 19 1.21 1.49 8.38
C ARG A 19 -0.12 1.87 7.74
N LYS A 20 -0.25 3.12 7.26
CA LYS A 20 -1.48 3.65 6.66
C LYS A 20 -1.43 3.75 5.15
N CYS A 21 -0.37 4.34 4.60
CA CYS A 21 -0.24 4.52 3.16
C CYS A 21 0.82 3.62 2.49
N GLY A 22 1.63 2.90 3.27
CA GLY A 22 2.66 2.00 2.74
C GLY A 22 3.93 2.67 2.21
N VAL A 23 4.04 4.00 2.28
CA VAL A 23 5.27 4.70 1.84
C VAL A 23 6.47 4.22 2.66
N ASN A 24 7.63 4.11 2.00
CA ASN A 24 8.88 3.80 2.68
C ASN A 24 9.27 4.96 3.62
N LEU A 25 9.52 4.66 4.88
CA LEU A 25 9.94 5.60 5.92
C LEU A 25 11.45 5.50 6.22
N VAL A 26 12.15 4.55 5.59
CA VAL A 26 13.60 4.45 5.66
C VAL A 26 14.18 5.56 4.78
N TYR A 27 14.52 6.67 5.42
CA TYR A 27 15.50 7.58 4.86
C TYR A 27 16.86 6.88 4.97
N GLU A 28 17.32 6.30 3.86
CA GLU A 28 18.76 6.15 3.66
C GLU A 28 19.31 7.57 3.87
N GLU A 29 20.01 7.80 4.99
CA GLU A 29 20.64 9.09 5.19
C GLU A 29 21.43 9.41 3.91
N PRO A 30 21.28 10.61 3.32
CA PRO A 30 22.01 10.97 2.13
C PRO A 30 23.48 10.89 2.49
N LYS A 31 24.09 9.75 2.17
CA LYS A 31 25.50 9.47 2.34
C LYS A 31 26.20 10.49 1.46
N LYS A 32 26.56 11.63 2.07
CA LYS A 32 27.50 12.56 1.49
C LYS A 32 28.75 11.75 1.19
N GLU A 33 28.92 11.45 -0.09
CA GLU A 33 30.20 11.25 -0.75
C GLU A 33 31.12 10.17 -0.18
N GLN A 34 31.00 8.95 -0.73
CA GLN A 34 32.12 8.03 -0.83
C GLN A 34 32.30 7.59 -2.27
N THR A 35 32.91 8.49 -3.06
CA THR A 35 33.78 8.09 -4.16
C THR A 35 35.02 7.45 -3.53
N THR A 36 35.11 6.12 -3.54
CA THR A 36 36.41 5.45 -3.45
C THR A 36 36.32 4.11 -4.18
N ALA A 37 37.11 4.02 -5.25
CA ALA A 37 37.28 2.82 -6.04
C ALA A 37 37.69 1.63 -5.17
N LYS A 38 36.87 0.58 -5.11
CA LYS A 38 37.39 -0.78 -5.01
C LYS A 38 36.42 -1.83 -5.55
N LYS A 39 36.84 -2.36 -6.70
CA LYS A 39 36.71 -3.76 -7.12
C LYS A 39 35.31 -4.23 -7.53
N VAL A 40 35.03 -3.93 -8.80
CA VAL A 40 34.53 -4.93 -9.74
C VAL A 40 35.35 -6.22 -9.56
N THR A 41 34.69 -7.31 -9.20
CA THR A 41 35.11 -8.64 -9.61
C THR A 41 33.85 -9.36 -10.04
N VAL A 42 33.72 -9.45 -11.37
CA VAL A 42 32.82 -10.35 -12.07
C VAL A 42 33.56 -11.68 -12.13
N GLU A 43 33.08 -12.71 -11.42
CA GLU A 43 33.38 -14.12 -11.74
C GLU A 43 32.12 -14.99 -11.46
N THR A 44 31.48 -15.35 -12.59
CA THR A 44 30.70 -16.55 -12.97
C THR A 44 30.97 -17.78 -12.07
N ASP A 45 30.01 -18.63 -11.67
CA ASP A 45 29.59 -19.85 -12.39
C ASP A 45 28.33 -20.54 -11.79
N GLN A 46 27.37 -20.80 -12.67
CA GLN A 46 26.22 -21.73 -12.78
C GLN A 46 25.72 -22.65 -11.62
N GLY A 47 24.47 -22.40 -11.18
CA GLY A 47 23.37 -23.39 -11.01
C GLY A 47 23.02 -23.89 -9.59
N PRO A 48 21.79 -24.41 -9.31
CA PRO A 48 20.50 -24.33 -10.01
C PRO A 48 19.40 -23.59 -9.21
N VAL A 49 18.48 -22.98 -9.96
CA VAL A 49 17.06 -22.70 -9.70
C VAL A 49 16.50 -23.05 -8.30
N HIS A 50 16.12 -22.02 -7.54
CA HIS A 50 14.83 -22.03 -6.84
C HIS A 50 14.09 -20.71 -7.11
N ARG A 51 13.16 -20.82 -8.05
CA ARG A 51 12.13 -19.84 -8.35
C ARG A 51 11.16 -19.79 -7.16
N THR A 52 11.45 -18.97 -6.17
CA THR A 52 10.37 -18.46 -5.32
C THR A 52 9.78 -17.29 -6.07
N THR A 53 8.65 -17.56 -6.71
CA THR A 53 7.74 -16.56 -7.25
C THR A 53 7.71 -15.34 -6.35
N VAL A 54 8.10 -14.19 -6.92
CA VAL A 54 7.71 -12.88 -6.42
C VAL A 54 6.20 -12.97 -6.19
N ASN A 55 5.78 -13.04 -4.93
CA ASN A 55 4.40 -12.78 -4.60
C ASN A 55 4.24 -11.27 -4.71
N THR A 56 4.05 -10.82 -5.94
CA THR A 56 3.44 -9.55 -6.24
C THR A 56 2.03 -9.63 -5.67
N ASN A 57 1.85 -9.38 -4.38
CA ASN A 57 0.64 -8.73 -3.92
C ASN A 57 0.68 -7.30 -4.45
N SER A 58 0.45 -7.22 -5.76
CA SER A 58 -0.40 -6.24 -6.43
C SER A 58 -0.80 -5.09 -5.53
N SER A 59 -0.03 -4.01 -5.59
CA SER A 59 -0.49 -2.66 -5.26
C SER A 59 0.32 -1.67 -6.10
N THR A 60 0.40 -1.91 -7.41
CA THR A 60 0.76 -0.86 -8.38
C THR A 60 -0.52 -0.19 -8.84
N THR A 61 -0.76 0.99 -8.28
CA THR A 61 -1.27 2.19 -8.94
C THR A 61 -2.63 2.16 -9.66
N SER A 62 -3.63 2.75 -9.00
CA SER A 62 -4.58 3.69 -9.60
C SER A 62 -4.69 4.86 -8.60
N SER A 63 -4.14 6.05 -8.84
CA SER A 63 -4.65 7.04 -9.80
C SER A 63 -6.16 6.97 -9.96
N ASN A 64 -6.86 7.88 -9.27
CA ASN A 64 -8.16 8.46 -9.58
C ASN A 64 -9.05 7.62 -10.51
N ASN A 65 -9.90 6.79 -9.94
CA ASN A 65 -11.21 6.47 -10.49
C ASN A 65 -12.17 6.39 -9.31
N ASN A 66 -13.13 7.31 -9.29
CA ASN A 66 -14.22 7.30 -8.33
C ASN A 66 -15.08 6.06 -8.66
N ASP A 67 -14.71 4.92 -8.08
CA ASP A 67 -15.46 3.69 -8.20
C ASP A 67 -16.77 3.89 -7.45
N ASN A 68 -17.82 4.19 -8.22
CA ASN A 68 -19.20 4.40 -7.78
C ASN A 68 -19.84 3.11 -7.18
N SER A 69 -19.04 2.18 -6.66
CA SER A 69 -19.43 0.84 -6.23
C SER A 69 -19.71 0.72 -4.72
N LYS A 70 -19.75 1.84 -3.99
CA LYS A 70 -20.22 1.89 -2.59
C LYS A 70 -21.64 2.46 -2.43
N LEU A 71 -22.36 2.69 -3.53
CA LEU A 71 -23.72 3.27 -3.52
C LEU A 71 -24.85 2.24 -3.74
N TRP A 72 -24.54 1.02 -4.22
CA TRP A 72 -25.59 0.06 -4.58
C TRP A 72 -26.23 -0.65 -3.37
N GLY A 73 -25.48 -0.86 -2.28
CA GLY A 73 -26.01 -1.49 -1.06
C GLY A 73 -26.91 -0.56 -0.23
N CYS A 74 -26.63 0.74 -0.23
CA CYS A 74 -27.34 1.71 0.62
C CYS A 74 -28.75 2.02 0.08
N CYS A 75 -28.90 2.16 -1.24
CA CYS A 75 -30.19 2.43 -1.86
C CYS A 75 -31.18 1.26 -1.70
N ILE A 76 -30.70 0.01 -1.76
CA ILE A 76 -31.55 -1.18 -1.59
C ILE A 76 -32.09 -1.22 -0.16
N CYS A 77 -31.25 -0.99 0.87
CA CYS A 77 -31.68 -0.96 2.26
C CYS A 77 -32.74 0.12 2.53
N LEU A 78 -32.58 1.33 1.98
CA LEU A 78 -33.54 2.43 2.19
C LEU A 78 -34.90 2.14 1.55
N ILE A 79 -34.92 1.52 0.36
CA ILE A 79 -36.15 1.13 -0.31
C ILE A 79 -36.88 0.05 0.50
N PHE A 80 -36.17 -0.96 1.01
CA PHE A 80 -36.77 -2.00 1.86
C PHE A 80 -37.34 -1.45 3.16
N ILE A 81 -36.63 -0.53 3.83
CA ILE A 81 -37.11 0.12 5.05
C ILE A 81 -38.39 0.91 4.77
N PHE A 82 -38.43 1.67 3.68
CA PHE A 82 -39.61 2.45 3.31
C PHE A 82 -40.84 1.58 2.99
N ILE A 83 -40.63 0.45 2.31
CA ILE A 83 -41.67 -0.54 2.02
C ILE A 83 -42.22 -1.17 3.31
N ILE A 84 -41.34 -1.51 4.26
CA ILE A 84 -41.75 -2.04 5.56
C ILE A 84 -42.59 -1.00 6.31
N PHE A 85 -42.14 0.26 6.40
CA PHE A 85 -42.93 1.31 7.04
C PHE A 85 -44.29 1.55 6.38
N ALA A 86 -44.39 1.44 5.05
CA ALA A 86 -45.65 1.60 4.33
C ALA A 86 -46.63 0.42 4.56
N ILE A 87 -46.13 -0.80 4.74
CA ILE A 87 -46.95 -2.00 4.98
C ILE A 87 -47.41 -2.09 6.44
N PHE A 88 -46.53 -1.73 7.39
CA PHE A 88 -46.78 -1.86 8.82
C PHE A 88 -47.25 -0.57 9.51
N GLY A 89 -47.25 0.57 8.81
CA GLY A 89 -47.58 1.90 9.32
C GLY A 89 -48.96 2.43 8.93
N HIS A 90 -49.93 1.56 8.67
CA HIS A 90 -51.36 1.89 8.54
C HIS A 90 -52.11 1.37 9.77
#